data_AF-X0V374-F1
#
_entry.id   AF-X0V374-F1
#
_cell.length_a   1.000
_cell.length_b   1.000
_cell.length_c   1.000
_cell.angle_alpha   90.00
_cell.angle_beta   90.00
_cell.angle_gamma   90.00
#
_symmetry.space_group_name_H-M   'P 1'
#
loop_
_entity.id
_entity.type
_entity.pdbx_description
1 polymer ?
#
loop_
_entity_poly.entity_id
_entity_poly.type
_entity_poly.pdbx_seq_one_letter_code
_entity_poly.pdbx_strand_id
1 'polypeptide(L)' 'MADTTIQSTYYGQPGRQNTARTLEVVKRRADELSIRTVLVASTRGDTGALAAQQLQGYDVV' A
#
# COMPACT_ATOMS: atom_id res chain seq x y z
N MET A 1 -9.13 -6.21 25.32
CA MET A 1 -8.31 -5.83 24.16
C MET A 1 -7.12 -5.06 24.69
N ALA A 2 -5.90 -5.48 24.35
CA ALA A 2 -4.70 -4.77 24.76
C ALA A 2 -4.52 -3.50 23.91
N ASP A 3 -3.85 -2.49 24.45
CA ASP A 3 -3.46 -1.29 23.72
C ASP A 3 -2.51 -1.66 22.57
N THR A 4 -2.71 -1.05 21.39
CA THR A 4 -1.86 -1.26 20.21
C THR A 4 -1.42 0.09 19.65
N THR A 5 -0.11 0.24 19.44
CA THR A 5 0.47 1.40 18.78
C THR A 5 0.65 1.11 17.29
N ILE A 6 0.14 1.99 16.42
CA ILE A 6 0.20 1.83 14.96
C ILE A 6 0.91 3.04 14.35
N GLN A 7 1.84 2.78 13.42
CA GLN A 7 2.48 3.82 12.61
C GLN A 7 1.52 4.30 11.51
N SER A 8 1.25 5.61 11.46
CA SER A 8 0.44 6.24 10.40
C SER A 8 1.27 7.28 9.65
N THR A 9 1.01 7.45 8.35
CA THR A 9 1.69 8.43 7.49
C THR A 9 0.67 9.43 6.97
N TYR A 10 0.90 10.71 7.27
CA TYR A 10 0.14 11.82 6.69
C TYR A 10 0.96 12.49 5.58
N TYR A 11 0.32 12.74 4.45
CA TYR A 11 0.91 13.48 3.35
C TYR A 11 0.53 14.96 3.44
N GLY A 12 1.52 15.85 3.29
CA GLY A 12 1.28 17.30 3.34
C GLY A 12 0.44 17.83 2.17
N GLN A 13 0.39 17.09 1.05
CA GLN A 13 -0.41 17.42 -0.12
C GLN A 13 -0.98 16.14 -0.76
N PRO A 14 -2.20 16.21 -1.33
CA PRO A 14 -2.75 15.09 -2.11
C PRO A 14 -2.06 14.96 -3.47
N GLY A 15 -2.17 13.78 -4.09
CA GLY A 15 -1.79 13.57 -5.49
C GLY A 15 -0.93 12.34 -5.77
N ARG A 16 -0.68 12.11 -7.05
CA ARG A 16 0.05 10.95 -7.60
C ARG A 16 1.49 10.83 -7.10
N GLN A 17 2.09 11.92 -6.64
CA GLN A 17 3.44 11.92 -6.07
C GLN A 17 3.55 11.03 -4.82
N ASN A 18 2.42 10.75 -4.16
CA ASN A 18 2.37 9.90 -2.98
C ASN A 18 2.25 8.40 -3.30
N THR A 19 1.96 8.02 -4.54
CA THR A 19 1.57 6.63 -4.87
C THR A 19 2.68 5.62 -4.55
N ALA A 20 3.93 5.87 -4.97
CA ALA A 20 5.05 4.97 -4.70
C ALA A 20 5.28 4.79 -3.19
N ARG A 21 5.36 5.90 -2.45
CA ARG A 21 5.52 5.88 -0.99
C ARG A 21 4.34 5.20 -0.28
N THR A 22 3.13 5.33 -0.81
CA THR A 22 1.94 4.65 -0.25
C THR A 22 2.06 3.14 -0.41
N LEU A 23 2.51 2.66 -1.56
CA LEU A 23 2.72 1.23 -1.80
C LEU A 23 3.83 0.65 -0.91
N GLU A 24 4.89 1.42 -0.62
CA GLU A 24 5.92 1.03 0.36
C GLU A 24 5.34 0.87 1.78
N VAL A 25 4.50 1.81 2.22
CA VAL A 25 3.81 1.74 3.52
C VAL A 25 2.86 0.53 3.56
N VAL A 26 2.14 0.27 2.46
CA VAL A 26 1.26 -0.91 2.33
C VAL A 26 2.06 -2.20 2.48
N LYS A 27 3.20 -2.33 1.78
CA LYS A 27 4.06 -3.51 1.86
C LYS A 27 4.47 -3.82 3.30
N ARG A 28 5.04 -2.82 3.98
CA ARG A 28 5.47 -2.97 5.38
C ARG A 28 4.32 -3.41 6.27
N ARG A 29 3.15 -2.79 6.11
CA ARG A 29 1.98 -3.11 6.94
C ARG A 29 1.41 -4.49 6.64
N ALA A 30 1.43 -4.89 5.37
CA ALA A 30 0.99 -6.21 4.96
C ALA A 30 1.90 -7.31 5.52
N ASP A 31 3.22 -7.08 5.53
CA ASP A 31 4.19 -7.98 6.18
C ASP A 31 3.95 -8.11 7.69
N GLU A 32 3.80 -6.99 8.40
CA GLU A 32 3.53 -6.96 9.85
C GLU A 32 2.28 -7.75 10.24
N LEU A 33 1.26 -7.74 9.37
CA LEU A 33 -0.05 -8.35 9.62
C LEU A 33 -0.23 -9.70 8.91
N SER A 34 0.78 -10.17 8.19
CA SER A 34 0.68 -11.37 7.34
C SER A 34 -0.50 -11.32 6.35
N ILE A 35 -0.77 -10.13 5.79
CA ILE A 35 -1.77 -9.91 4.75
C ILE A 35 -1.14 -10.22 3.40
N ARG A 36 -1.81 -11.07 2.60
CA ARG A 36 -1.34 -11.45 1.27
C ARG A 36 -2.04 -10.70 0.13
N THR A 37 -3.30 -10.30 0.33
CA THR A 37 -4.11 -9.68 -0.73
C THR A 37 -4.19 -8.16 -0.56
N VAL A 38 -3.96 -7.41 -1.64
CA VAL A 38 -4.00 -5.95 -1.67
C VAL A 38 -4.92 -5.49 -2.81
N LEU A 39 -6.07 -4.91 -2.44
CA LEU A 39 -7.01 -4.32 -3.39
C LEU A 39 -6.58 -2.91 -3.77
N VAL A 40 -6.38 -2.64 -5.07
CA VAL A 40 -5.88 -1.37 -5.60
C VAL A 40 -6.88 -0.75 -6.56
N ALA A 41 -7.46 0.38 -6.16
CA ALA A 41 -8.27 1.18 -7.08
C ALA A 41 -7.38 1.80 -8.17
N SER A 42 -7.63 1.47 -9.44
CA SER A 42 -6.98 2.09 -10.57
C SER A 42 -7.95 2.31 -11.74
N THR A 43 -8.03 3.55 -12.23
CA THR A 43 -8.91 3.90 -13.35
C THR A 43 -8.27 3.62 -14.71
N ARG A 44 -6.97 3.92 -14.85
CA ARG A 44 -6.21 3.77 -16.12
C ARG A 44 -5.17 2.65 -16.08
N GLY A 45 -5.00 2.00 -14.93
CA GLY A 45 -4.03 0.92 -14.74
C GLY A 45 -2.66 1.37 -14.23
N ASP A 46 -2.30 2.65 -14.31
CA ASP A 46 -0.96 3.13 -13.88
C ASP A 46 -0.62 2.72 -12.44
N THR A 47 -1.58 2.90 -11.52
CA THR A 47 -1.40 2.53 -10.11
C THR A 47 -1.38 1.02 -9.91
N GLY A 48 -2.21 0.27 -10.64
CA GLY A 48 -2.22 -1.20 -10.57
C GLY A 48 -0.92 -1.80 -11.09
N ALA A 49 -0.38 -1.27 -12.20
CA ALA A 49 0.90 -1.68 -12.76
C ALA A 49 2.06 -1.41 -11.78
N LEU A 50 2.09 -0.23 -11.16
CA LEU A 50 3.09 0.11 -10.15
C LEU A 50 2.96 -0.79 -8.91
N ALA A 51 1.72 -1.07 -8.47
CA ALA A 51 1.47 -1.96 -7.34
C ALA A 51 1.97 -3.39 -7.62
N ALA A 52 1.66 -3.95 -8.80
CA ALA A 52 2.13 -5.27 -9.19
C ALA A 52 3.67 -5.37 -9.23
N GLN A 53 4.36 -4.28 -9.58
CA GLN A 53 5.83 -4.22 -9.57
C GLN A 53 6.41 -4.12 -8.15
N GLN A 54 5.83 -3.29 -7.27
CA GLN A 54 6.40 -3.06 -5.92
C GLN A 54 5.99 -4.12 -4.89
N LEU A 55 4.81 -4.71 -5.08
CA LEU A 55 4.21 -5.74 -4.23
C LEU A 55 4.35 -7.13 -4.88
N GLN A 56 5.51 -7.42 -5.47
CA GLN A 56 5.82 -8.77 -5.93
C GLN A 56 5.69 -9.78 -4.78
N GLY A 57 4.93 -10.85 -5.02
CA GLY A 57 4.62 -11.89 -4.02
C GLY A 57 3.27 -11.74 -3.32
N TYR A 58 2.60 -10.59 -3.48
CA TYR A 58 1.23 -10.36 -3.00
C TYR A 58 0.21 -10.61 -4.11
N ASP A 59 -1.03 -10.88 -3.70
CA ASP A 59 -2.18 -10.94 -4.61
C ASP A 59 -2.72 -9.51 -4.78
N VAL A 60 -2.28 -8.82 -5.83
CA VAL A 60 -2.77 -7.48 -6.19
C VAL A 60 -4.05 -7.62 -7.02
N VAL A 61 -5.15 -7.05 -6.53
CA VAL A 61 -6.49 -7.15 -7.14
C VAL A 61 -7.05 -5.77 -7.47
#